data_AF-A0A0F9BV42-F1
#
_entry.id   AF-A0A0F9BV42-F1
#
_cell.length_a   1.000
_cell.length_b   1.000
_cell.length_c   1.000
_cell.angle_alpha   90.00
_cell.angle_beta   90.00
_cell.angle_gamma   90.00
#
_symmetry.space_group_name_H-M   'P 1'
#
loop_
_entity.id
_entity.type
_entity.pdbx_description
1 polymer ?
#
loop_
_entity_poly.entity_id
_entity_poly.type
_entity_poly.pdbx_seq_one_letter_code
_entity_poly.pdbx_strand_id
1 'polypeptide(L)' 'MKLDKDTLRDLIDEKLPRTQVRAIQSGYKDPDRFDKYVEILQERVTWEDRIVL' A
#
# COMPACT_ATOMS: atom_id res chain seq x y z
N MET A 1 10.58 -3.47 -7.05
CA MET A 1 9.64 -2.84 -8.01
C MET A 1 9.08 -1.62 -7.31
N LYS A 2 9.14 -0.43 -7.91
CA LYS A 2 8.51 0.75 -7.32
C LYS A 2 6.99 0.57 -7.40
N LEU A 3 6.31 0.66 -6.26
CA LEU A 3 4.86 0.65 -6.15
C LEU A 3 4.38 2.09 -6.02
N ASP A 4 3.55 2.53 -6.95
CA ASP A 4 2.84 3.80 -6.79
C ASP A 4 1.73 3.70 -5.74
N LYS A 5 1.29 4.86 -5.25
CA LYS A 5 0.31 4.98 -4.17
C LYS A 5 -1.07 4.46 -4.58
N ASP A 6 -1.42 4.58 -5.86
CA ASP A 6 -2.72 4.14 -6.38
C ASP A 6 -2.80 2.61 -6.48
N THR A 7 -1.73 1.95 -6.93
CA THR A 7 -1.59 0.49 -6.89
C THR A 7 -1.66 -0.03 -5.46
N LEU A 8 -1.06 0.67 -4.49
CA LEU A 8 -1.18 0.31 -3.07
C LEU A 8 -2.61 0.51 -2.54
N ARG A 9 -3.33 1.56 -2.97
CA ARG A 9 -4.76 1.73 -2.64
C ARG A 9 -5.60 0.60 -3.20
N ASP A 10 -5.38 0.21 -4.45
CA ASP A 10 -6.07 -0.92 -5.08
C ASP A 10 -5.71 -2.26 -4.43
N LEU A 11 -4.48 -2.40 -3.91
CA LEU A 11 -4.09 -3.59 -3.15
C LEU A 11 -4.83 -3.65 -1.81
N ILE A 12 -4.95 -2.53 -1.10
CA ILE A 12 -5.68 -2.42 0.18
C ILE A 12 -7.18 -2.66 -0.03
N ASP A 13 -7.73 -2.15 -1.13
CA ASP A 13 -9.15 -2.27 -1.47
C ASP A 13 -9.50 -3.61 -2.15
N GLU A 14 -8.54 -4.54 -2.26
CA GLU A 14 -8.70 -5.85 -2.93
C GLU A 14 -9.14 -5.78 -4.40
N LYS A 15 -8.79 -4.69 -5.09
CA LYS A 15 -9.14 -4.45 -6.51
C LYS A 15 -8.10 -4.97 -7.49
N LEU A 16 -6.88 -5.29 -7.03
CA LEU A 16 -5.81 -5.76 -7.92
C LEU A 16 -6.06 -7.17 -8.48
N PRO A 17 -5.79 -7.40 -9.78
CA PRO A 17 -5.79 -8.74 -10.34
C PRO A 17 -4.80 -9.67 -9.64
N ARG A 18 -5.17 -10.95 -9.48
CA ARG A 18 -4.32 -11.97 -8.84
C ARG A 18 -2.90 -12.06 -9.43
N THR A 19 -2.75 -11.84 -10.74
CA THR A 19 -1.45 -11.84 -11.41
C THR A 19 -0.55 -10.70 -10.93
N GLN A 20 -1.09 -9.50 -10.70
CA GLN A 20 -0.34 -8.37 -10.16
C GLN A 20 0.02 -8.59 -8.70
N VAL A 21 -0.92 -9.10 -7.90
CA VAL A 21 -0.66 -9.48 -6.50
C VAL A 21 0.50 -10.47 -6.42
N ARG A 22 0.52 -11.50 -7.28
CA ARG A 22 1.63 -12.45 -7.36
C ARG A 22 2.96 -11.77 -7.69
N ALA A 23 2.98 -10.84 -8.66
CA ALA A 23 4.20 -10.13 -9.04
C ALA A 23 4.78 -9.29 -7.88
N ILE A 24 3.91 -8.62 -7.11
CA ILE A 24 4.29 -7.87 -5.90
C ILE A 24 4.87 -8.80 -4.82
N GLN A 25 4.29 -9.98 -4.63
CA GLN A 25 4.74 -10.95 -3.63
C GLN A 25 6.07 -11.61 -4.00
N SER A 26 6.28 -11.95 -5.27
CA SER A 26 7.50 -12.63 -5.73
C SER A 26 8.64 -11.68 -6.09
N GLY A 27 8.37 -10.39 -6.25
CA GLY A 27 9.38 -9.38 -6.60
C GLY A 27 10.11 -8.78 -5.40
N TYR A 28 11.22 -8.07 -5.70
CA TYR A 28 11.93 -7.21 -4.75
C TYR A 28 11.00 -6.14 -4.19
N LYS A 29 11.01 -6.01 -2.86
CA LYS A 29 10.14 -5.08 -2.14
C LYS A 29 10.56 -3.64 -2.38
N ASP A 30 9.55 -2.76 -2.42
CA ASP A 30 9.78 -1.31 -2.45
C ASP A 30 10.13 -0.85 -1.03
N PRO A 31 11.31 -0.24 -0.81
CA PRO A 31 11.76 0.16 0.52
C PRO A 31 10.85 1.20 1.19
N ASP A 32 10.17 2.05 0.42
CA ASP A 32 9.26 3.09 0.93
C ASP A 32 7.79 2.62 1.04
N ARG A 33 7.53 1.31 0.86
CA ARG A 33 6.15 0.76 0.88
C ARG A 33 5.46 0.99 2.21
N PHE A 34 6.20 0.91 3.32
CA PHE A 34 5.65 1.10 4.65
C PHE A 34 5.12 2.52 4.83
N ASP A 35 5.92 3.53 4.49
CA ASP A 35 5.55 4.93 4.63
C ASP A 35 4.32 5.26 3.79
N LYS A 36 4.29 4.81 2.52
CA LYS A 36 3.12 4.96 1.65
C LYS A 36 1.87 4.27 2.21
N TYR A 37 2.04 3.09 2.78
CA TYR A 37 0.93 2.32 3.34
C TYR A 37 0.31 3.03 4.54
N VAL A 38 1.14 3.48 5.48
CA VAL A 38 0.69 4.26 6.65
C VAL A 38 0.03 5.56 6.21
N GLU A 39 0.59 6.27 5.23
CA GLU A 39 0.01 7.49 4.68
C GLU A 39 -1.40 7.25 4.10
N ILE A 40 -1.58 6.18 3.32
CA ILE A 40 -2.90 5.81 2.77
C ILE A 40 -3.90 5.49 3.89
N LEU A 41 -3.47 4.81 4.96
CA LEU A 41 -4.36 4.51 6.08
C LEU A 41 -4.71 5.77 6.87
N GLN A 42 -3.75 6.67 7.07
CA GLN A 42 -3.98 7.94 7.76
C GLN A 42 -4.98 8.82 7.01
N GLU A 43 -4.97 8.81 5.67
CA GLU A 43 -5.95 9.52 4.84
C GLU A 43 -7.40 9.02 5.03
N ARG A 44 -7.60 7.81 5.57
CA ARG A 44 -8.93 7.17 5.69
C ARG A 44 -9.58 7.37 7.05
N VAL A 45 -8.82 7.78 8.06
CA VAL A 45 -9.33 7.94 9.42
C VAL A 45 -9.84 9.35 9.65
N THR A 46 -10.83 9.50 10.54
CA THR A 46 -11.44 10.81 10.87
C THR A 46 -10.74 11.53 12.02
N TRP A 47 -9.69 10.93 12.58
CA TRP A 47 -8.95 11.42 13.75
C TRP A 47 -7.53 11.83 13.37
N GLU A 48 -6.96 12.72 14.19
CA GLU A 48 -5.66 13.35 13.93
C GLU A 48 -4.48 12.64 14.60
N ASP A 49 -4.74 11.69 15.50
CA ASP A 49 -3.68 10.86 16.05
C ASP A 49 -2.87 10.20 14.92
N ARG A 50 -1.58 10.00 15.14
CA ARG A 50 -0.70 9.44 14.11
C ARG A 50 -0.66 7.93 14.19
N ILE A 51 -0.95 7.24 13.08
CA ILE A 51 -0.68 5.82 12.91
C ILE A 51 0.84 5.59 12.93
N VAL A 52 1.29 4.69 13.81
CA VAL A 52 2.72 4.37 14.00
C VAL A 52 3.11 2.99 13.48
N LEU A 53 2.21 2.00 13.55
CA LEU A 53 2.40 0.64 13.04
C LEU A 53 1.05 -0.08 12.88
#